data_AF-A0A921N1V8-F1
#
_entry.id   AF-A0A921N1V8-F1
#
_cell.length_a   1.000
_cell.length_b   1.000
_cell.length_c   1.000
_cell.angle_alpha   90.00
_cell.angle_beta   90.00
_cell.angle_gamma   90.00
#
_symmetry.space_group_name_H-M   'P 1'
#
loop_
_entity.id
_entity.type
_entity.pdbx_description
1 polymer ?
#
loop_
_entity_poly.entity_id
_entity_poly.type
_entity_poly.pdbx_seq_one_letter_code
_entity_poly.pdbx_strand_id
1 'polypeptide(L)'
;MYTKLNKDLYIYLSLFVFFLIMSTLIPLTGDDWTWKSYLGMERLKSFFENYNGRYISNILEIIFVRFTLVRILGMAICSSLFIIFMYKISTNKKNPLFIFYILFLVLLMPLSVFSQTLGWTAGYVNYVISVTILLYFISLYKQKKYIKLNYLNIILYFLFSVIA
;
A
#
# COMPACT_ATOMS: atom_id res chain seq x y z
N MET A 1 0.49 -31.63 -5.19
CA MET A 1 1.24 -30.35 -5.03
C MET A 1 0.74 -29.29 -6.01
N TYR A 2 0.54 -29.62 -7.29
CA TYR A 2 -0.03 -28.71 -8.33
C TYR A 2 -1.42 -28.12 -8.00
N THR A 3 -2.33 -28.90 -7.43
CA THR A 3 -3.70 -28.45 -7.11
C THR A 3 -3.76 -27.36 -6.03
N LYS A 4 -2.80 -27.35 -5.09
CA LYS A 4 -2.73 -26.37 -4.00
C LYS A 4 -2.15 -25.03 -4.48
N LEU A 5 -1.14 -25.06 -5.33
CA LEU A 5 -0.53 -23.86 -5.92
C LEU A 5 -1.56 -23.08 -6.75
N ASN A 6 -2.39 -23.80 -7.51
CA ASN A 6 -3.48 -23.21 -8.29
C ASN A 6 -4.50 -22.51 -7.39
N LYS A 7 -4.89 -23.14 -6.27
CA LYS A 7 -5.85 -22.55 -5.33
C LYS A 7 -5.36 -21.25 -4.70
N ASP A 8 -4.11 -21.20 -4.25
CA ASP A 8 -3.52 -20.00 -3.64
C ASP A 8 -3.42 -18.86 -4.68
N LEU A 9 -3.03 -19.20 -5.92
CA LEU A 9 -2.99 -18.24 -7.02
C LEU A 9 -4.36 -17.63 -7.32
N TYR A 10 -5.42 -18.45 -7.41
CA TYR A 10 -6.78 -17.93 -7.63
C TYR A 10 -7.24 -17.00 -6.51
N ILE A 11 -6.88 -17.30 -5.26
CA ILE A 11 -7.20 -16.43 -4.12
C ILE A 11 -6.47 -15.09 -4.24
N TYR A 12 -5.15 -15.09 -4.49
CA TYR A 12 -4.41 -13.85 -4.67
C TYR A 12 -4.88 -13.05 -5.88
N LEU A 13 -5.23 -13.72 -6.98
CA LEU A 13 -5.76 -13.06 -8.17
C LEU A 13 -7.13 -12.45 -7.90
N SER A 14 -8.02 -13.15 -7.18
CA SER A 14 -9.33 -12.61 -6.81
C SER A 14 -9.21 -11.37 -5.91
N LEU A 15 -8.26 -11.38 -4.97
CA LEU A 15 -7.95 -10.24 -4.12
C LEU A 15 -7.42 -9.06 -4.94
N PHE A 16 -6.53 -9.32 -5.89
CA PHE A 16 -6.01 -8.30 -6.80
C PHE A 16 -7.11 -7.70 -7.67
N VAL A 17 -7.97 -8.52 -8.27
CA VAL A 17 -9.11 -8.05 -9.07
C VAL A 17 -10.07 -7.22 -8.23
N PHE A 18 -10.36 -7.63 -6.99
CA PHE A 18 -11.17 -6.85 -6.05
C PHE A 18 -10.60 -5.45 -5.84
N PHE A 19 -9.31 -5.34 -5.50
CA PHE A 19 -8.69 -4.02 -5.29
C PHE A 19 -8.47 -3.25 -6.58
N LEU A 20 -8.34 -3.92 -7.73
CA LEU A 20 -8.30 -3.26 -9.04
C LEU A 20 -9.62 -2.53 -9.32
N ILE A 21 -10.75 -3.20 -9.09
CA ILE A 21 -12.08 -2.60 -9.22
C ILE A 21 -12.28 -1.48 -8.19
N MET A 22 -11.89 -1.69 -6.94
CA MET A 22 -11.98 -0.61 -5.94
C MET A 22 -11.15 0.61 -6.34
N SER A 23 -9.94 0.41 -6.83
CA SER A 23 -9.01 1.49 -7.21
C SER A 23 -9.48 2.29 -8.43
N THR A 24 -10.28 1.69 -9.33
CA THR A 24 -10.90 2.44 -10.44
C THR A 24 -12.07 3.30 -9.98
N LEU A 25 -12.74 2.91 -8.90
CA LEU A 25 -13.90 3.61 -8.35
C LEU A 25 -13.53 4.76 -7.40
N ILE A 26 -12.29 4.81 -6.89
CA ILE A 26 -11.83 5.87 -5.99
C ILE A 26 -11.61 7.18 -6.77
N PRO A 27 -12.40 8.24 -6.49
CA PRO A 27 -12.23 9.53 -7.14
C PRO A 27 -11.05 10.29 -6.53
N LEU A 28 -10.51 11.24 -7.31
CA LEU A 28 -9.63 12.26 -6.75
C LEU A 28 -10.45 13.21 -5.89
N THR A 29 -10.01 13.47 -4.66
CA THR A 29 -10.75 14.28 -3.69
C THR A 29 -9.82 15.14 -2.84
N GLY A 30 -10.38 16.18 -2.19
CA GLY A 30 -9.63 17.02 -1.26
C GLY A 30 -8.41 17.68 -1.90
N ASP A 31 -7.26 17.53 -1.27
CA ASP A 31 -5.99 18.08 -1.73
C ASP A 31 -5.42 17.37 -2.98
N ASP A 32 -5.93 16.19 -3.38
CA ASP A 32 -5.54 15.51 -4.62
C ASP A 32 -5.60 16.48 -5.83
N TRP A 33 -6.60 17.37 -5.82
CA TRP A 33 -6.78 18.41 -6.84
C TRP A 33 -5.66 19.46 -6.81
N THR A 34 -5.19 19.82 -5.62
CA THR A 34 -4.05 20.74 -5.44
C THR A 34 -2.77 20.10 -5.96
N TRP A 35 -2.53 18.83 -5.65
CA TRP A 35 -1.37 18.08 -6.14
C TRP A 35 -1.39 17.86 -7.66
N LYS A 36 -2.59 17.76 -8.25
CA LYS A 36 -2.77 17.66 -9.70
C LYS A 36 -2.60 19.01 -10.41
N SER A 37 -2.87 20.12 -9.72
CA SER A 37 -2.77 21.47 -10.26
C SER A 37 -1.31 21.91 -10.48
N TYR A 38 -1.12 23.16 -10.94
CA TYR A 38 0.20 23.76 -11.07
C TYR A 38 0.89 23.92 -9.70
N LEU A 39 0.14 24.14 -8.61
CA LEU A 39 0.69 24.29 -7.25
C LEU A 39 1.46 23.04 -6.81
N GLY A 40 0.97 21.85 -7.13
CA GLY A 40 1.70 20.60 -6.89
C GLY A 40 3.04 20.54 -7.63
N MET A 41 3.10 21.08 -8.86
CA MET A 41 4.36 21.15 -9.62
C MET A 41 5.30 22.22 -9.09
N GLU A 42 4.80 23.36 -8.62
CA GLU A 42 5.63 24.38 -7.97
C GLU A 42 6.27 23.82 -6.69
N ARG A 43 5.48 23.12 -5.87
CA ARG A 43 5.99 22.40 -4.71
C ARG A 43 7.07 21.38 -5.08
N LEU A 44 6.89 20.64 -6.18
CA LEU A 44 7.91 19.71 -6.65
C LEU A 44 9.18 20.44 -7.11
N LYS A 45 9.05 21.56 -7.83
CA LYS A 45 10.18 22.38 -8.31
C LYS A 45 11.00 22.98 -7.18
N SER A 46 10.35 23.39 -6.09
CA SER A 46 11.03 23.86 -4.87
C SER A 46 11.47 22.72 -3.95
N PHE A 47 11.38 21.45 -4.38
CA PHE A 47 11.66 20.29 -3.54
C PHE A 47 10.94 20.34 -2.19
N PHE A 48 9.67 20.75 -2.19
CA PHE A 48 8.81 20.85 -1.00
C PHE A 48 9.41 21.71 0.12
N GLU A 49 10.21 22.72 -0.23
CA GLU A 49 10.80 23.66 0.72
C GLU A 49 9.74 24.24 1.66
N ASN A 50 10.02 24.23 2.98
CA ASN A 50 9.15 24.72 4.04
C ASN A 50 7.72 24.16 4.03
N TYR A 51 7.51 22.95 3.49
CA TYR A 51 6.17 22.35 3.41
C TYR A 51 5.83 21.43 4.58
N ASN A 52 6.22 20.14 4.53
CA ASN A 52 5.84 19.16 5.54
C ASN A 52 6.87 18.05 5.81
N GLY A 53 8.02 18.08 5.14
CA GLY A 53 9.07 17.05 5.28
C GLY A 53 8.78 15.69 4.63
N ARG A 54 7.62 15.49 3.99
CA ARG A 54 7.20 14.20 3.41
C ARG A 54 7.54 14.07 1.92
N TYR A 55 8.84 14.08 1.60
CA TYR A 55 9.30 14.17 0.21
C TYR A 55 8.77 13.03 -0.68
N ILE A 56 8.89 11.78 -0.23
CA ILE A 56 8.60 10.62 -1.08
C ILE A 56 7.10 10.41 -1.26
N SER A 57 6.30 10.56 -0.21
CA SER A 57 4.84 10.47 -0.34
C SER A 57 4.30 11.62 -1.19
N ASN A 58 4.82 12.84 -1.06
CA ASN A 58 4.43 13.96 -1.94
C ASN A 58 4.76 13.68 -3.41
N ILE A 59 5.92 13.07 -3.71
CA ILE A 59 6.27 12.66 -5.08
C ILE A 59 5.31 11.57 -5.59
N LEU A 60 5.04 10.54 -4.78
CA LEU A 60 4.09 9.48 -5.14
C LEU A 60 2.69 10.02 -5.36
N GLU A 61 2.27 10.98 -4.55
CA GLU A 61 1.00 11.67 -4.68
C GLU A 61 0.88 12.35 -6.05
N ILE A 62 1.87 13.17 -6.41
CA ILE A 62 1.95 13.85 -7.72
C ILE A 62 1.87 12.83 -8.87
N ILE A 63 2.55 11.70 -8.76
CA ILE A 63 2.50 10.63 -9.76
C ILE A 63 1.07 10.05 -9.83
N PHE A 64 0.46 9.71 -8.69
CA PHE A 64 -0.84 9.03 -8.64
C PHE A 64 -1.99 9.94 -9.11
N VAL A 65 -1.92 11.25 -8.84
CA VAL A 65 -2.97 12.18 -9.28
C VAL A 65 -2.87 12.54 -10.78
N ARG A 66 -1.68 12.38 -11.39
CA ARG A 66 -1.43 12.66 -12.82
C ARG A 66 -1.54 11.42 -13.70
N PHE A 67 -1.14 10.25 -13.21
CA PHE A 67 -1.11 9.01 -13.98
C PHE A 67 -2.14 8.01 -13.44
N THR A 68 -3.36 8.08 -13.96
CA THR A 68 -4.49 7.26 -13.49
C THR A 68 -4.20 5.75 -13.50
N LEU A 69 -3.57 5.23 -14.57
CA LEU A 69 -3.21 3.81 -14.65
C LEU A 69 -2.23 3.40 -13.54
N VAL A 70 -1.22 4.25 -13.28
CA VAL A 70 -0.22 4.01 -12.23
C VAL A 70 -0.88 4.03 -10.85
N ARG A 71 -1.80 4.96 -10.61
CA ARG A 71 -2.59 4.99 -9.37
C ARG A 71 -3.39 3.71 -9.19
N ILE A 72 -4.17 3.31 -10.20
CA ILE A 72 -5.03 2.12 -10.13
C ILE A 72 -4.21 0.87 -9.86
N LEU A 73 -3.14 0.63 -10.64
CA LEU A 73 -2.29 -0.54 -10.46
C LEU A 73 -1.52 -0.48 -9.13
N GLY A 74 -0.99 0.70 -8.77
CA GLY A 74 -0.26 0.91 -7.52
C GLY A 74 -1.11 0.62 -6.29
N MET A 75 -2.32 1.18 -6.23
CA MET A 75 -3.27 0.94 -5.14
C MET A 75 -3.72 -0.53 -5.12
N ALA A 76 -4.02 -1.12 -6.27
CA ALA A 76 -4.43 -2.52 -6.35
C ALA A 76 -3.35 -3.50 -5.86
N ILE A 77 -2.10 -3.32 -6.32
CA ILE A 77 -0.96 -4.14 -5.91
C ILE A 77 -0.71 -3.95 -4.41
N CYS A 78 -0.60 -2.69 -3.95
CA CYS A 78 -0.26 -2.37 -2.58
C CYS A 78 -1.34 -2.85 -1.58
N SER A 79 -2.63 -2.65 -1.87
CA SER A 79 -3.72 -3.14 -1.03
C SER A 79 -3.80 -4.68 -0.99
N SER A 80 -3.51 -5.35 -2.11
CA SER A 80 -3.42 -6.81 -2.14
C SER A 80 -2.28 -7.31 -1.25
N LEU A 81 -1.10 -6.67 -1.35
CA LEU A 81 0.05 -6.98 -0.52
C LEU A 81 -0.20 -6.71 0.95
N PHE A 82 -0.89 -5.61 1.29
CA PHE A 82 -1.32 -5.29 2.65
C PHE A 82 -2.06 -6.46 3.30
N ILE A 83 -3.13 -6.95 2.65
CA ILE A 83 -3.90 -8.10 3.15
C ILE A 83 -3.07 -9.39 3.18
N ILE A 84 -2.24 -9.64 2.16
CA ILE A 84 -1.38 -10.83 2.11
C ILE A 84 -0.36 -10.83 3.26
N PHE A 85 0.23 -9.68 3.59
CA PHE A 85 1.17 -9.58 4.70
C PHE A 85 0.46 -9.70 6.05
N MET A 86 -0.72 -9.10 6.22
CA MET A 86 -1.57 -9.34 7.39
C MET A 86 -1.86 -10.84 7.57
N TYR A 87 -2.19 -11.56 6.50
CA TYR A 87 -2.40 -13.02 6.54
C TYR A 87 -1.14 -13.77 7.00
N LYS A 88 0.02 -13.45 6.41
CA LYS A 88 1.31 -14.06 6.78
C LYS A 88 1.67 -13.82 8.25
N ILE A 89 1.34 -12.65 8.81
CA ILE A 89 1.62 -12.36 10.23
C ILE A 89 0.55 -12.91 11.19
N SER A 90 -0.68 -13.15 10.74
CA SER A 90 -1.78 -13.53 11.64
C SER A 90 -1.85 -15.02 11.97
N THR A 91 -1.47 -15.90 11.04
CA THR A 91 -1.65 -17.35 11.24
C THR A 91 -0.43 -18.17 10.85
N ASN A 92 -0.16 -19.23 11.60
CA ASN A 92 0.79 -20.28 11.21
C ASN A 92 0.06 -21.44 10.47
N LYS A 93 -1.28 -21.44 10.48
CA LYS A 93 -2.11 -22.45 9.81
C LYS A 93 -2.28 -22.09 8.33
N LYS A 94 -2.09 -23.08 7.46
CA LYS A 94 -1.99 -22.93 6.00
C LYS A 94 -3.34 -22.84 5.26
N ASN A 95 -4.43 -22.36 5.89
CA ASN A 95 -5.70 -22.23 5.17
C ASN A 95 -5.76 -20.86 4.46
N PRO A 96 -5.59 -20.82 3.12
CA PRO A 96 -5.54 -19.57 2.38
C PRO A 96 -6.88 -18.83 2.38
N LEU A 97 -8.00 -19.51 2.69
CA LEU A 97 -9.32 -18.87 2.80
C LEU A 97 -9.38 -17.82 3.91
N PHE A 98 -8.47 -17.89 4.90
CA PHE A 98 -8.41 -16.89 5.97
C PHE A 98 -8.04 -15.48 5.46
N ILE A 99 -7.52 -15.36 4.23
CA ILE A 99 -7.32 -14.08 3.55
C ILE A 99 -8.64 -13.32 3.40
N PHE A 100 -9.73 -14.00 3.06
CA PHE A 100 -11.04 -13.35 2.92
C PHE A 100 -11.60 -12.89 4.26
N TYR A 101 -11.31 -13.61 5.35
CA TYR A 101 -11.66 -13.16 6.69
C TYR A 101 -10.94 -11.87 7.06
N ILE A 102 -9.64 -11.77 6.78
CA ILE A 102 -8.86 -10.54 7.00
C ILE A 102 -9.37 -9.40 6.12
N LEU A 103 -9.66 -9.67 4.84
CA LEU A 103 -10.26 -8.69 3.95
C LEU A 103 -11.58 -8.15 4.52
N PHE A 104 -12.46 -9.04 4.99
CA PHE A 104 -13.73 -8.66 5.60
C PHE A 104 -13.52 -7.79 6.85
N LEU A 105 -12.58 -8.14 7.73
CA LEU A 105 -12.25 -7.32 8.90
C LEU A 105 -11.74 -5.93 8.53
N VAL A 106 -10.92 -5.81 7.47
CA VAL A 106 -10.45 -4.51 6.97
C VAL A 106 -11.62 -3.70 6.41
N LEU A 107 -12.54 -4.33 5.68
CA LEU A 107 -13.73 -3.66 5.15
C LEU A 107 -14.75 -3.25 6.22
N LEU A 108 -14.72 -3.89 7.40
CA LEU A 108 -15.53 -3.51 8.57
C LEU A 108 -14.99 -2.27 9.30
N MET A 109 -13.88 -1.67 8.87
CA MET A 109 -13.39 -0.44 9.48
C MET A 109 -14.45 0.68 9.37
N PRO A 110 -14.49 1.62 10.34
CA PRO A 110 -15.41 2.76 10.26
C PRO A 110 -15.24 3.53 8.95
N LEU A 111 -16.35 4.01 8.38
CA LEU A 111 -16.34 4.74 7.11
C LEU A 111 -15.43 5.98 7.14
N SER A 112 -15.34 6.66 8.29
CA SER A 112 -14.42 7.78 8.47
C SER A 112 -12.96 7.37 8.27
N VAL A 113 -12.54 6.25 8.86
CA VAL A 113 -11.19 5.69 8.70
C VAL A 113 -10.96 5.24 7.26
N PHE A 114 -11.93 4.56 6.66
CA PHE A 114 -11.85 4.11 5.26
C PHE A 114 -11.63 5.30 4.31
N SER A 115 -12.44 6.35 4.45
CA SER A 115 -12.39 7.53 3.58
C SER A 115 -11.06 8.27 3.66
N GLN A 116 -10.40 8.24 4.83
CA GLN A 116 -9.11 8.90 5.06
C GLN A 116 -7.90 8.04 4.67
N THR A 117 -8.10 6.74 4.39
CA THR A 117 -6.99 5.80 4.13
C THR A 117 -7.10 5.17 2.75
N LEU A 118 -8.07 4.27 2.55
CA LEU A 118 -8.26 3.55 1.30
C LEU A 118 -9.04 4.37 0.27
N GLY A 119 -9.89 5.30 0.71
CA GLY A 119 -10.80 6.08 -0.15
C GLY A 119 -10.27 7.42 -0.66
N TRP A 120 -9.03 7.79 -0.36
CA TRP A 120 -8.44 9.08 -0.71
C TRP A 120 -6.97 8.91 -1.13
N THR A 121 -6.56 9.48 -2.26
CA THR A 121 -5.24 9.20 -2.85
C THR A 121 -4.11 9.71 -1.96
N ALA A 122 -4.19 10.96 -1.48
CA ALA A 122 -3.20 11.52 -0.56
C ALA A 122 -3.08 10.68 0.72
N GLY A 123 -4.21 10.34 1.35
CA GLY A 123 -4.23 9.50 2.54
C GLY A 123 -3.61 8.13 2.26
N TYR A 124 -3.92 7.54 1.11
CA TYR A 124 -3.40 6.24 0.71
C TYR A 124 -1.88 6.22 0.63
N VAL A 125 -1.29 7.18 -0.10
CA VAL A 125 0.18 7.22 -0.28
C VAL A 125 0.92 7.54 1.01
N ASN A 126 0.28 8.26 1.94
CA ASN A 126 0.85 8.61 3.24
C ASN A 126 0.73 7.49 4.28
N TYR A 127 -0.30 6.63 4.23
CA TYR A 127 -0.54 5.65 5.30
C TYR A 127 -0.47 4.20 4.84
N VAL A 128 -1.10 3.88 3.71
CA VAL A 128 -1.30 2.47 3.30
C VAL A 128 -0.02 1.88 2.71
N ILE A 129 0.72 2.66 1.93
CA ILE A 129 2.04 2.24 1.40
C ILE A 129 3.00 1.96 2.55
N SER A 130 3.10 2.91 3.47
CA SER A 130 3.90 2.87 4.69
C SER A 130 3.64 1.63 5.53
N VAL A 131 2.37 1.36 5.89
CA VAL A 131 2.02 0.20 6.71
C VAL A 131 2.22 -1.12 5.95
N THR A 132 2.05 -1.14 4.63
CA THR A 132 2.31 -2.33 3.81
C THR A 132 3.79 -2.71 3.83
N ILE A 133 4.68 -1.72 3.73
CA ILE A 133 6.13 -1.91 3.84
C ILE A 133 6.51 -2.40 5.25
N LEU A 134 5.93 -1.81 6.29
CA LEU A 134 6.13 -2.26 7.67
C LEU A 134 5.72 -3.74 7.84
N LEU A 135 4.53 -4.10 7.36
CA LEU A 135 4.02 -5.47 7.44
C LEU A 135 4.88 -6.46 6.65
N TYR A 136 5.44 -6.04 5.51
CA TYR A 136 6.41 -6.84 4.77
C TYR A 136 7.60 -7.22 5.67
N PHE A 137 8.21 -6.26 6.35
CA PHE A 137 9.34 -6.52 7.25
C PHE A 137 8.98 -7.44 8.41
N ILE A 138 7.84 -7.20 9.05
CA ILE A 138 7.35 -8.06 10.14
C ILE A 138 7.12 -9.49 9.62
N SER A 139 6.59 -9.63 8.39
CA SER A 139 6.33 -10.93 7.78
C SER A 139 7.61 -11.72 7.48
N LEU A 140 8.71 -11.04 7.12
CA LEU A 140 10.03 -11.66 6.93
C LEU A 140 10.57 -12.20 8.25
N TYR A 141 10.51 -11.38 9.30
CA TYR A 141 10.95 -11.76 10.65
C TYR A 141 10.19 -12.98 11.17
N LYS A 142 8.85 -12.95 11.09
CA LYS A 142 8.00 -14.04 11.58
C LYS A 142 8.28 -15.37 10.86
N GLN A 143 8.55 -15.33 9.55
CA GLN A 143 8.84 -16.53 8.76
C GLN A 143 10.24 -17.11 9.01
N LYS A 144 11.04 -16.52 9.91
CA LYS A 144 12.47 -16.84 10.10
C LYS A 144 13.26 -16.84 8.79
N LYS A 145 12.75 -16.13 7.78
CA LYS A 145 13.49 -15.84 6.55
C LYS A 145 14.41 -14.68 6.89
N TYR A 146 15.51 -15.01 7.57
CA TYR A 146 16.58 -14.06 7.79
C TYR A 146 17.20 -13.78 6.42
N ILE A 147 16.86 -12.62 5.84
CA ILE A 147 17.78 -12.01 4.89
C ILE A 147 19.03 -11.72 5.73
N LYS A 148 20.22 -12.16 5.30
CA LYS A 148 21.46 -11.67 5.92
C LYS A 148 21.38 -10.15 5.92
N LEU A 149 21.17 -9.56 7.09
CA LEU A 149 21.08 -8.11 7.26
C LEU A 149 22.49 -7.57 7.05
N ASN A 150 22.83 -7.27 5.81
CA ASN A 150 24.01 -6.45 5.53
C ASN A 150 23.64 -4.98 5.80
N TYR A 151 24.63 -4.16 6.15
CA TYR A 151 24.47 -2.73 6.43
C TYR A 151 23.65 -2.00 5.34
N LEU A 152 23.84 -2.39 4.07
CA LEU A 152 23.05 -1.90 2.93
C LEU A 152 21.54 -2.15 3.06
N ASN A 153 21.14 -3.35 3.50
CA ASN A 153 19.73 -3.67 3.71
C ASN A 153 19.15 -2.88 4.88
N ILE A 154 19.92 -2.68 5.96
CA ILE A 154 19.49 -1.88 7.11
C ILE A 154 19.30 -0.40 6.71
N ILE A 155 20.23 0.17 5.94
CA ILE A 155 20.12 1.54 5.44
C ILE A 155 18.91 1.68 4.50
N LEU A 156 18.71 0.73 3.59
CA LEU A 156 17.51 0.70 2.73
C LEU A 156 16.22 0.61 3.55
N TYR A 157 16.17 -0.23 4.57
CA TYR A 157 14.98 -0.40 5.42
C TYR A 157 14.73 0.82 6.30
N PHE A 158 15.77 1.44 6.82
CA PHE A 158 15.69 2.69 7.55
C PHE A 158 15.15 3.81 6.66
N LEU A 159 15.70 3.96 5.45
CA LEU A 159 15.16 4.88 4.46
C LEU A 159 13.68 4.56 4.21
N PHE A 160 13.31 3.30 3.94
CA PHE A 160 11.91 2.87 3.77
C PHE A 160 11.00 3.11 4.98
N SER A 161 11.55 3.25 6.19
CA SER A 161 10.78 3.56 7.41
C SER A 161 10.64 5.06 7.70
N VAL A 162 11.61 5.87 7.26
CA VAL A 162 11.52 7.35 7.29
C VAL A 162 10.70 7.89 6.11
N ILE A 163 10.49 7.04 5.10
CA ILE A 163 9.62 7.21 3.92
C ILE A 163 8.13 7.20 4.26
N ALA A 164 7.77 6.68 5.44
CA ALA A 164 6.42 6.32 5.84
C ALA A 164 5.64 7.41 6.57
#